data_AF-A0A2N2IJN0-F1
#
_entry.id   AF-A0A2N2IJN0-F1
#
_cell.length_a   1.000
_cell.length_b   1.000
_cell.length_c   1.000
_cell.angle_alpha   90.00
_cell.angle_beta   90.00
_cell.angle_gamma   90.00
#
_symmetry.space_group_name_H-M   'P 1'
#
loop_
_entity.id
_entity.type
_entity.pdbx_description
1 polymer ?
#
loop_
_entity_poly.entity_id
_entity_poly.type
_entity_poly.pdbx_seq_one_letter_code
_entity_poly.pdbx_strand_id
1 'polypeptide(L)'
;MYLSAFTHREKLFDIAKRWLEDKLEPDDAWLITEIFTYEGFVTTPMVRQFLTNFMRELHDKEITTRSVTMKHQVKEAVTRSIPSIGERMEFLIRMYHSRPEEYFPRAPINGIMFFAGQPDPKLVAMLRIKRARRVAEKVSRRMADMILTHIRNKAETLAKERAERLGIPLEMLLTPPEQMVSEFEAAERQLAEQVMSGRIPFNKEDLEVPDVIGIKIIGDELLHQRAVTLLQSHPDVHVVELETHQGDYNAINVQFDLRLPEPGVIIDSVSSNIVVPFPATRGISPEELQEGFAAYVESGERTVRVELILTTYEELVESEIGRSIHEMRTLKQRSQREYTGRIAKNAEFIVEYMLSVAFSPQIAVNFIPIKLNGHYLPETVSYAIRKLYGIEESAIFTNLSL
;
A
#
# COMPACT_ATOMS: atom_id res chain seq x y z
N MET A 1 10.30 3.01 4.84
CA MET A 1 8.93 2.52 4.52
C MET A 1 8.23 2.27 5.83
N TYR A 2 7.23 3.07 6.16
CA TYR A 2 6.51 2.96 7.43
C TYR A 2 5.07 2.53 7.12
N LEU A 3 4.72 1.28 7.42
CA LEU A 3 3.39 0.74 7.13
C LEU A 3 2.55 0.82 8.39
N SER A 4 1.68 1.81 8.52
CA SER A 4 0.97 2.09 9.79
C SER A 4 0.02 0.98 10.21
N ALA A 5 -0.37 0.12 9.27
CA ALA A 5 -1.14 -1.10 9.55
C ALA A 5 -0.31 -2.25 10.16
N PHE A 6 1.03 -2.14 10.23
CA PHE A 6 1.90 -3.21 10.74
C PHE A 6 2.29 -2.94 12.19
N THR A 7 2.40 -4.00 12.98
CA THR A 7 2.85 -3.96 14.38
C THR A 7 4.34 -3.66 14.50
N HIS A 8 5.14 -3.99 13.49
CA HIS A 8 6.60 -3.74 13.46
C HIS A 8 7.00 -2.67 12.45
N ARG A 9 6.15 -1.65 12.29
CA ARG A 9 6.36 -0.51 11.38
C ARG A 9 7.66 0.27 11.62
N GLU A 10 8.15 0.34 12.86
CA GLU A 10 9.43 0.96 13.21
C GLU A 10 10.61 0.15 12.65
N LYS A 11 10.68 -1.15 12.96
CA LYS A 11 11.73 -2.05 12.44
C LYS A 11 11.76 -2.03 10.91
N LEU A 12 10.58 -2.06 10.28
CA LEU A 12 10.46 -1.99 8.82
C LEU A 12 10.93 -0.65 8.24
N PHE A 13 10.69 0.44 8.96
CA PHE A 13 11.18 1.76 8.57
C PHE A 13 12.71 1.83 8.63
N ASP A 14 13.31 1.32 9.71
CA ASP A 14 14.77 1.29 9.87
C ASP A 14 15.46 0.47 8.79
N ILE A 15 14.93 -0.71 8.46
CA ILE A 15 15.47 -1.55 7.37
C ILE A 15 15.37 -0.80 6.04
N ALA A 16 14.21 -0.23 5.72
CA ALA A 16 14.03 0.51 4.48
C ALA A 16 14.95 1.74 4.39
N LYS A 17 15.18 2.44 5.51
CA LYS A 17 16.13 3.55 5.61
C LYS A 17 17.55 3.06 5.30
N ARG A 18 18.00 1.99 5.96
CA ARG A 18 19.30 1.36 5.71
C ARG A 18 19.50 0.99 4.25
N TRP A 19 18.47 0.45 3.60
CA TRP A 19 18.56 0.05 2.19
C TRP A 19 18.66 1.25 1.24
N LEU A 20 17.94 2.34 1.53
CA LEU A 20 18.09 3.61 0.80
C LEU A 20 19.49 4.22 0.99
N GLU A 21 20.12 3.95 2.14
CA GLU A 21 21.49 4.35 2.46
C GLU A 21 22.58 3.41 1.92
N ASP A 22 22.21 2.33 1.20
CA ASP A 22 23.14 1.28 0.74
C ASP A 22 23.88 0.56 1.89
N LYS A 23 23.22 0.42 3.05
CA LYS A 23 23.75 -0.20 4.27
C LYS A 23 23.00 -1.49 4.62
N LEU A 24 23.24 -2.55 3.85
CA LEU A 24 22.64 -3.85 4.13
C LEU A 24 23.18 -4.46 5.43
N GLU A 25 22.29 -4.85 6.34
CA GLU A 25 22.63 -5.69 7.49
C GLU A 25 22.34 -7.17 7.19
N PRO A 26 23.09 -8.13 7.79
CA PRO A 26 22.95 -9.55 7.49
C PRO A 26 21.52 -10.10 7.67
N ASP A 27 20.80 -9.58 8.67
CA ASP A 27 19.48 -10.10 9.06
C ASP A 27 18.32 -9.36 8.38
N ASP A 28 18.58 -8.33 7.57
CA ASP A 28 17.52 -7.49 6.97
C ASP A 28 16.53 -8.33 6.15
N ALA A 29 17.02 -9.24 5.32
CA ALA A 29 16.18 -10.07 4.46
C ALA A 29 15.29 -11.03 5.28
N TRP A 30 15.83 -11.57 6.36
CA TRP A 30 15.08 -12.41 7.29
C TRP A 30 14.02 -11.60 8.04
N LEU A 31 14.40 -10.46 8.63
CA LEU A 31 13.50 -9.58 9.38
C LEU A 31 12.34 -9.06 8.54
N ILE A 32 12.59 -8.64 7.29
CA ILE A 32 11.51 -8.23 6.40
C ILE A 32 10.56 -9.41 6.15
N THR A 33 11.10 -10.59 5.87
CA THR A 33 10.30 -11.79 5.60
C THR A 33 9.47 -12.20 6.82
N GLU A 34 10.07 -12.17 8.01
CA GLU A 34 9.41 -12.40 9.30
C GLU A 34 8.23 -11.44 9.48
N ILE A 35 8.47 -10.13 9.38
CA ILE A 35 7.43 -9.09 9.54
C ILE A 35 6.26 -9.37 8.59
N PHE A 36 6.51 -9.48 7.29
CA PHE A 36 5.43 -9.68 6.32
C PHE A 36 4.74 -11.04 6.42
N THR A 37 5.35 -12.02 7.08
CA THR A 37 4.75 -13.33 7.32
C THR A 37 3.83 -13.28 8.52
N TYR A 38 4.32 -12.79 9.67
CA TYR A 38 3.53 -12.70 10.90
C TYR A 38 2.40 -11.66 10.84
N GLU A 39 2.55 -10.55 10.10
CA GLU A 39 1.45 -9.60 9.89
C GLU A 39 0.21 -10.23 9.23
N GLY A 40 0.40 -11.31 8.46
CA GLY A 40 -0.70 -12.11 7.91
C GLY A 40 -1.51 -12.84 8.97
N PHE A 41 -0.90 -13.15 10.12
CA PHE A 41 -1.49 -13.88 11.25
C PHE A 41 -1.94 -12.97 12.38
N VAL A 42 -1.36 -11.76 12.50
CA VAL A 42 -1.70 -10.79 13.54
C VAL A 42 -2.76 -9.82 13.03
N THR A 43 -2.38 -8.90 12.14
CA THR A 43 -3.21 -7.76 11.80
C THR A 43 -4.46 -8.17 11.00
N THR A 44 -4.29 -9.05 10.00
CA THR A 44 -5.40 -9.41 9.12
C THR A 44 -6.57 -10.10 9.85
N PRO A 45 -6.33 -11.13 10.69
CA PRO A 45 -7.42 -11.77 11.45
C PRO A 45 -8.05 -10.82 12.46
N MET A 46 -7.26 -9.98 13.15
CA MET A 46 -7.77 -9.04 14.14
C MET A 46 -8.68 -7.97 13.51
N VAL A 47 -8.26 -7.36 12.40
CA VAL A 47 -9.11 -6.40 11.69
C VAL A 47 -10.36 -7.07 11.11
N ARG A 48 -10.24 -8.30 10.60
CA ARG A 48 -11.41 -9.07 10.13
C ARG A 48 -12.40 -9.31 11.26
N GLN A 49 -11.93 -9.75 12.43
CA GLN A 49 -12.77 -10.03 13.59
C GLN A 49 -13.45 -8.76 14.11
N PHE A 50 -12.69 -7.66 14.23
CA PHE A 50 -13.23 -6.35 14.55
C PHE A 50 -14.34 -5.96 13.57
N LEU A 51 -14.08 -6.01 12.26
CA LEU A 51 -15.07 -5.63 11.26
C LEU A 51 -16.29 -6.55 11.27
N THR A 52 -16.13 -7.86 11.49
CA THR A 52 -17.28 -8.77 11.64
C THR A 52 -18.18 -8.35 12.80
N ASN A 53 -17.60 -8.03 13.96
CA ASN A 53 -18.37 -7.61 15.13
C ASN A 53 -19.01 -6.24 14.91
N PHE A 54 -18.25 -5.28 14.39
CA PHE A 54 -18.73 -3.95 14.03
C PHE A 54 -19.91 -4.00 13.07
N MET A 55 -19.85 -4.83 12.02
CA MET A 55 -20.93 -4.96 11.05
C MET A 55 -22.18 -5.64 11.63
N ARG A 56 -22.03 -6.58 12.58
CA ARG A 56 -23.18 -7.20 13.28
C ARG A 56 -23.92 -6.15 14.09
N GLU A 57 -23.20 -5.32 14.83
CA GLU A 57 -23.79 -4.24 15.63
C GLU A 57 -24.42 -3.16 14.74
N LEU A 58 -23.76 -2.78 13.65
CA LEU A 58 -24.26 -1.75 12.74
C LEU A 58 -25.57 -2.16 12.05
N HIS A 59 -25.68 -3.43 11.60
CA HIS A 59 -26.83 -3.90 10.83
C HIS A 59 -27.89 -4.66 11.63
N ASP A 60 -27.59 -5.07 12.87
CA ASP A 60 -28.41 -5.98 13.67
C ASP A 60 -28.81 -7.26 12.89
N LYS A 61 -27.83 -7.82 12.18
CA LYS A 61 -28.01 -8.98 11.30
C LYS A 61 -26.83 -9.93 11.38
N GLU A 62 -27.08 -11.19 11.03
CA GLU A 62 -26.00 -12.13 10.82
C GLU A 62 -25.14 -11.70 9.63
N ILE A 63 -23.82 -11.78 9.83
CA ILE A 63 -22.81 -11.40 8.85
C ILE A 63 -22.08 -12.65 8.37
N THR A 64 -22.12 -12.88 7.06
CA THR A 64 -21.34 -13.93 6.40
C THR A 64 -20.18 -13.30 5.62
N THR A 65 -19.09 -14.05 5.44
CA THR A 65 -17.88 -13.54 4.77
C THR A 65 -17.44 -14.43 3.63
N ARG A 66 -16.94 -13.83 2.55
CA ARG A 66 -16.34 -14.56 1.42
C ARG A 66 -15.02 -13.92 1.00
N SER A 67 -13.94 -14.71 0.94
CA SER A 67 -12.66 -14.26 0.40
C SER A 67 -12.77 -13.92 -1.08
N VAL A 68 -12.00 -12.92 -1.52
CA VAL A 68 -11.97 -12.46 -2.92
C VAL A 68 -10.54 -12.25 -3.38
N THR A 69 -10.22 -12.79 -4.55
CA THR A 69 -8.87 -12.76 -5.14
C THR A 69 -8.83 -12.03 -6.48
N MET A 70 -9.99 -11.83 -7.13
CA MET A 70 -10.10 -11.19 -8.43
C MET A 70 -11.22 -10.14 -8.47
N LYS A 71 -11.00 -9.08 -9.26
CA LYS A 71 -11.94 -7.96 -9.38
C LYS A 71 -13.30 -8.31 -9.99
N HIS A 72 -13.39 -9.31 -10.87
CA HIS A 72 -14.71 -9.75 -11.38
C HIS A 72 -15.64 -10.23 -10.24
N GLN A 73 -15.10 -10.92 -9.22
CA GLN A 73 -15.90 -11.41 -8.09
C GLN A 73 -16.50 -10.26 -7.27
N VAL A 74 -15.76 -9.15 -7.15
CA VAL A 74 -16.25 -7.91 -6.53
C VAL A 74 -17.36 -7.31 -7.36
N LYS A 75 -17.14 -7.15 -8.68
CA LYS A 75 -18.12 -6.54 -9.59
C LYS A 75 -19.42 -7.33 -9.62
N GLU A 76 -19.34 -8.65 -9.71
CA GLU A 76 -20.51 -9.55 -9.62
C GLU A 76 -21.25 -9.43 -8.28
N ALA A 77 -20.53 -9.28 -7.17
CA ALA A 77 -21.16 -9.09 -5.87
C ALA A 77 -21.85 -7.73 -5.76
N VAL A 78 -21.22 -6.67 -6.28
CA VAL A 78 -21.76 -5.31 -6.32
C VAL A 78 -23.05 -5.27 -7.14
N THR A 79 -23.03 -5.79 -8.37
CA THR A 79 -24.19 -5.72 -9.28
C THR A 79 -25.41 -6.49 -8.76
N ARG A 80 -25.20 -7.57 -7.99
CA ARG A 80 -26.29 -8.36 -7.37
C ARG A 80 -26.82 -7.77 -6.06
N SER A 81 -26.08 -6.85 -5.45
CA SER A 81 -26.40 -6.34 -4.11
C SER A 81 -27.14 -5.00 -4.12
N ILE A 82 -27.38 -4.43 -5.30
CA ILE A 82 -28.01 -3.11 -5.44
C ILE A 82 -29.48 -3.18 -4.95
N PRO A 83 -29.88 -2.36 -3.96
CA PRO A 83 -31.25 -2.37 -3.42
C PRO A 83 -32.30 -1.86 -4.41
N SER A 84 -31.95 -0.86 -5.23
CA SER A 84 -32.81 -0.26 -6.24
C SER A 84 -32.00 0.10 -7.49
N ILE A 85 -32.45 -0.35 -8.65
CA ILE A 85 -31.76 -0.13 -9.92
C ILE A 85 -32.47 1.01 -10.66
N GLY A 86 -31.86 2.19 -10.68
CA GLY A 86 -32.26 3.28 -11.58
C GLY A 86 -31.67 3.10 -12.99
N GLU A 87 -32.14 3.90 -13.95
CA GLU A 87 -31.73 3.84 -15.37
C GLU A 87 -30.20 3.87 -15.55
N ARG A 88 -29.51 4.70 -14.77
CA ARG A 88 -28.05 4.80 -14.79
C ARG A 88 -27.37 3.49 -14.37
N MET A 89 -27.84 2.84 -13.31
CA MET A 89 -27.24 1.59 -12.82
C MET A 89 -27.52 0.45 -13.79
N GLU A 90 -28.74 0.38 -14.34
CA GLU A 90 -29.09 -0.60 -15.37
C GLU A 90 -28.20 -0.45 -16.60
N PHE A 91 -27.98 0.79 -17.07
CA PHE A 91 -27.08 1.08 -18.17
C PHE A 91 -25.65 0.57 -17.90
N LEU A 92 -25.08 0.90 -16.73
CA LEU A 92 -23.71 0.51 -16.38
C LEU A 92 -23.56 -1.01 -16.28
N ILE A 93 -24.52 -1.69 -15.66
CA ILE A 93 -24.53 -3.16 -15.53
C ILE A 93 -24.59 -3.81 -16.92
N ARG A 94 -25.48 -3.31 -17.80
CA ARG A 94 -25.59 -3.81 -19.17
C ARG A 94 -24.29 -3.62 -19.95
N MET A 95 -23.65 -2.45 -19.83
CA MET A 95 -22.36 -2.18 -20.47
C MET A 95 -21.27 -3.13 -19.98
N TYR A 96 -21.17 -3.30 -18.66
CA TYR A 96 -20.22 -4.24 -18.04
C TYR A 96 -20.41 -5.67 -18.56
N HIS A 97 -21.64 -6.19 -18.60
CA HIS A 97 -21.88 -7.54 -19.10
C HIS A 97 -21.63 -7.68 -20.60
N SER A 98 -21.83 -6.62 -21.39
CA SER A 98 -21.54 -6.65 -22.83
C SER A 98 -20.04 -6.65 -23.15
N ARG A 99 -19.22 -6.02 -22.29
CA ARG A 99 -17.77 -5.82 -22.51
C ARG A 99 -16.98 -5.89 -21.20
N PRO A 100 -16.96 -7.03 -20.50
CA PRO A 100 -16.40 -7.12 -19.16
C PRO A 100 -14.91 -6.79 -19.10
N GLU A 101 -14.15 -7.06 -20.16
CA GLU A 101 -12.70 -6.83 -20.23
C GLU A 101 -12.32 -5.33 -20.18
N GLU A 102 -13.23 -4.40 -20.53
CA GLU A 102 -13.00 -2.96 -20.38
C GLU A 102 -12.95 -2.51 -18.90
N TYR A 103 -13.34 -3.40 -17.97
CA TYR A 103 -13.50 -3.08 -16.54
C TYR A 103 -12.50 -3.82 -15.63
N PHE A 104 -11.35 -4.27 -16.14
CA PHE A 104 -10.28 -4.92 -15.36
C PHE A 104 -10.73 -6.17 -14.56
N PRO A 105 -11.48 -7.12 -15.15
CA PRO A 105 -12.06 -8.25 -14.41
C PRO A 105 -11.00 -9.20 -13.83
N ARG A 106 -9.82 -9.25 -14.46
CA ARG A 106 -8.67 -10.09 -14.08
C ARG A 106 -7.68 -9.39 -13.14
N ALA A 107 -7.96 -8.17 -12.71
CA ALA A 107 -7.08 -7.47 -11.79
C ALA A 107 -7.09 -8.20 -10.41
N PRO A 108 -5.91 -8.57 -9.88
CA PRO A 108 -5.86 -9.27 -8.59
C PRO A 108 -6.22 -8.32 -7.44
N ILE A 109 -6.89 -8.87 -6.44
CA ILE A 109 -7.19 -8.24 -5.16
C ILE A 109 -6.89 -9.24 -4.04
N ASN A 110 -6.63 -8.74 -2.84
CA ASN A 110 -6.63 -9.56 -1.63
C ASN A 110 -7.64 -8.93 -0.68
N GLY A 111 -8.76 -9.61 -0.44
CA GLY A 111 -9.83 -9.04 0.37
C GLY A 111 -10.88 -10.03 0.81
N ILE A 112 -11.83 -9.51 1.58
CA ILE A 112 -12.96 -10.24 2.15
C ILE A 112 -14.20 -9.39 1.93
N MET A 113 -15.25 -9.99 1.38
CA MET A 113 -16.57 -9.38 1.25
C MET A 113 -17.47 -9.83 2.39
N PHE A 114 -18.26 -8.90 2.92
CA PHE A 114 -19.16 -9.10 4.04
C PHE A 114 -20.58 -8.94 3.55
N PHE A 115 -21.42 -9.94 3.83
CA PHE A 115 -22.81 -9.95 3.41
C PHE A 115 -23.75 -10.04 4.61
N ALA A 116 -24.84 -9.29 4.55
CA ALA A 116 -25.87 -9.27 5.58
C ALA A 116 -27.24 -9.65 5.01
N GLY A 117 -28.06 -10.28 5.85
CA GLY A 117 -29.42 -10.69 5.52
C GLY A 117 -29.50 -12.10 4.92
N GLN A 118 -30.66 -12.73 5.12
CA GLN A 118 -31.03 -14.05 4.60
C GLN A 118 -32.50 -13.97 4.15
N PRO A 119 -32.93 -14.73 3.11
CA PRO A 119 -32.17 -15.72 2.33
C PRO A 119 -31.34 -15.14 1.17
N ASP A 120 -31.48 -13.83 0.88
CA ASP A 120 -30.75 -13.14 -0.18
C ASP A 120 -29.69 -12.18 0.42
N PRO A 121 -28.46 -12.67 0.67
CA PRO A 121 -27.43 -11.89 1.34
C PRO A 121 -26.92 -10.74 0.45
N LYS A 122 -26.96 -9.51 0.97
CA LYS A 122 -26.49 -8.29 0.28
C LYS A 122 -25.10 -7.89 0.76
N LEU A 123 -24.24 -7.48 -0.17
CA LEU A 123 -22.91 -6.96 0.12
C LEU A 123 -23.01 -5.65 0.91
N VAL A 124 -22.54 -5.66 2.16
CA VAL A 124 -22.59 -4.50 3.07
C VAL A 124 -21.22 -3.92 3.40
N ALA A 125 -20.15 -4.70 3.25
CA ALA A 125 -18.80 -4.20 3.40
C ALA A 125 -17.76 -5.01 2.63
N MET A 126 -16.58 -4.42 2.46
CA MET A 126 -15.40 -5.07 1.91
C MET A 126 -14.16 -4.68 2.72
N LEU A 127 -13.36 -5.67 3.09
CA LEU A 127 -12.00 -5.50 3.59
C LEU A 127 -11.03 -5.78 2.46
N ARG A 128 -10.02 -4.93 2.29
CA ARG A 128 -8.96 -5.09 1.29
C ARG A 128 -7.61 -4.84 1.93
N ILE A 129 -6.65 -5.69 1.59
CA ILE A 129 -5.24 -5.49 1.89
C ILE A 129 -4.54 -5.05 0.60
N LYS A 130 -3.76 -3.96 0.66
CA LYS A 130 -2.95 -3.52 -0.48
C LYS A 130 -1.86 -4.53 -0.77
N ARG A 131 -1.75 -4.89 -2.04
CA ARG A 131 -0.68 -5.76 -2.54
C ARG A 131 0.67 -5.07 -2.42
N ALA A 132 1.73 -5.85 -2.21
CA ALA A 132 3.12 -5.39 -2.11
C ALA A 132 3.51 -4.37 -3.18
N ARG A 133 3.31 -4.71 -4.46
CA ARG A 133 3.59 -3.80 -5.58
C ARG A 133 2.87 -2.45 -5.46
N ARG A 134 1.64 -2.43 -4.95
CA ARG A 134 0.89 -1.17 -4.74
C ARG A 134 1.44 -0.38 -3.56
N VAL A 135 1.93 -1.06 -2.52
CA VAL A 135 2.67 -0.42 -1.43
C VAL A 135 3.98 0.18 -1.96
N ALA A 136 4.75 -0.58 -2.75
CA ALA A 136 5.98 -0.09 -3.40
C ALA A 136 5.74 1.20 -4.19
N GLU A 137 4.71 1.21 -5.05
CA GLU A 137 4.32 2.38 -5.84
C GLU A 137 3.96 3.59 -4.97
N LYS A 138 3.34 3.37 -3.81
CA LYS A 138 2.97 4.45 -2.88
C LYS A 138 4.17 5.02 -2.15
N VAL A 139 5.04 4.16 -1.63
CA VAL A 139 6.28 4.58 -0.97
C VAL A 139 7.17 5.31 -1.98
N SER A 140 7.30 4.77 -3.19
CA SER A 140 8.01 5.43 -4.31
C SER A 140 7.47 6.82 -4.59
N ARG A 141 6.15 6.97 -4.67
CA ARG A 141 5.53 8.27 -4.92
C ARG A 141 5.87 9.25 -3.81
N ARG A 142 5.71 8.86 -2.55
CA ARG A 142 6.03 9.73 -1.41
C ARG A 142 7.51 10.12 -1.37
N MET A 143 8.41 9.18 -1.69
CA MET A 143 9.83 9.51 -1.86
C MET A 143 10.06 10.50 -2.99
N ALA A 144 9.40 10.32 -4.13
CA ALA A 144 9.50 11.25 -5.26
C ALA A 144 9.02 12.66 -4.87
N ASP A 145 7.90 12.73 -4.15
CA ASP A 145 7.34 13.99 -3.65
C ASP A 145 8.30 14.67 -2.65
N MET A 146 8.87 13.90 -1.72
CA MET A 146 9.87 14.36 -0.76
C MET A 146 11.14 14.88 -1.46
N ILE A 147 11.68 14.12 -2.42
CA ILE A 147 12.84 14.49 -3.23
C ILE A 147 12.56 15.79 -3.99
N LEU A 148 11.40 15.89 -4.64
CA LEU A 148 11.02 17.07 -5.41
C LEU A 148 10.93 18.31 -4.52
N THR A 149 10.31 18.19 -3.34
CA THR A 149 10.26 19.27 -2.35
C THR A 149 11.68 19.71 -1.94
N HIS A 150 12.58 18.77 -1.69
CA HIS A 150 13.95 19.09 -1.31
C HIS A 150 14.72 19.80 -2.43
N ILE A 151 14.58 19.34 -3.68
CA ILE A 151 15.21 19.96 -4.85
C ILE A 151 14.63 21.35 -5.08
N ARG A 152 13.31 21.54 -4.98
CA ARG A 152 12.65 22.86 -5.10
C ARG A 152 13.17 23.86 -4.08
N ASN A 153 13.21 23.47 -2.81
CA ASN A 153 13.73 24.33 -1.74
C ASN A 153 15.20 24.73 -1.98
N LYS A 154 16.01 23.79 -2.49
CA LYS A 154 17.41 24.07 -2.83
C LYS A 154 17.54 24.99 -4.05
N ALA A 155 16.74 24.76 -5.10
CA ALA A 155 16.71 25.60 -6.29
C ALA A 155 16.27 27.03 -5.97
N GLU A 156 15.26 27.21 -5.12
CA GLU A 156 14.84 28.53 -4.63
C GLU A 156 15.94 29.24 -3.86
N THR A 157 16.69 28.50 -3.02
CA THR A 157 17.83 29.06 -2.27
C THR A 157 18.93 29.54 -3.23
N LEU A 158 19.31 28.71 -4.21
CA LEU A 158 20.31 29.06 -5.22
C LEU A 158 19.86 30.26 -6.09
N ALA A 159 18.58 30.31 -6.44
CA ALA A 159 18.01 31.43 -7.19
C ALA A 159 18.05 32.73 -6.38
N LYS A 160 17.72 32.70 -5.07
CA LYS A 160 17.85 33.86 -4.16
C LYS A 160 19.30 34.35 -4.10
N GLU A 161 20.26 33.45 -3.87
CA GLU A 161 21.69 33.79 -3.84
C GLU A 161 22.20 34.39 -5.17
N ARG A 162 21.63 33.99 -6.31
CA ARG A 162 21.95 34.60 -7.62
C ARG A 162 21.35 36.00 -7.76
N ALA A 163 20.07 36.15 -7.41
CA ALA A 163 19.37 37.43 -7.47
C ALA A 163 20.08 38.48 -6.59
N GLU A 164 20.47 38.09 -5.37
CA GLU A 164 21.26 38.91 -4.45
C GLU A 164 22.62 39.32 -5.05
N ARG A 165 23.36 38.37 -5.65
CA ARG A 165 24.65 38.66 -6.31
C ARG A 165 24.52 39.61 -7.50
N LEU A 166 23.40 39.54 -8.21
CA LEU A 166 23.10 40.41 -9.34
C LEU A 166 22.46 41.75 -8.91
N GLY A 167 22.14 41.91 -7.62
CA GLY A 167 21.47 43.10 -7.09
C GLY A 167 20.05 43.29 -7.64
N ILE A 168 19.39 42.22 -8.09
CA ILE A 168 18.03 42.26 -8.65
C ILE A 168 17.04 41.53 -7.73
N PRO A 169 15.76 41.90 -7.75
CA PRO A 169 14.70 41.10 -7.12
C PRO A 169 14.61 39.69 -7.74
N LEU A 170 14.23 38.69 -6.94
CA LEU A 170 14.10 37.30 -7.40
C LEU A 170 13.11 37.16 -8.56
N GLU A 171 12.04 37.96 -8.55
CA GLU A 171 11.00 37.98 -9.58
C GLU A 171 11.52 38.46 -10.94
N MET A 172 12.67 39.16 -10.96
CA MET A 172 13.34 39.63 -12.18
C MET A 172 14.45 38.67 -12.65
N LEU A 173 14.75 37.62 -11.89
CA LEU A 173 15.78 36.65 -12.25
C LEU A 173 15.26 35.69 -13.33
N LEU A 174 15.68 35.91 -14.58
CA LEU A 174 15.47 34.97 -15.68
C LEU A 174 16.64 33.97 -15.74
N THR A 175 16.39 32.72 -15.34
CA THR A 175 17.39 31.65 -15.47
C THR A 175 17.17 30.91 -16.80
N PRO A 176 18.20 30.77 -17.66
CA PRO A 176 18.08 29.99 -18.89
C PRO A 176 17.65 28.53 -18.62
N PRO A 177 16.80 27.92 -19.47
CA PRO A 177 16.31 26.55 -19.26
C PRO A 177 17.43 25.51 -19.09
N GLU A 178 18.51 25.61 -19.88
CA GLU A 178 19.65 24.68 -19.79
C GLU A 178 20.34 24.77 -18.43
N GLN A 179 20.43 25.98 -17.88
CA GLN A 179 21.00 26.21 -16.56
C GLN A 179 20.08 25.67 -15.46
N MET A 180 18.75 25.83 -15.58
CA MET A 180 17.80 25.25 -14.64
C MET A 180 17.89 23.71 -14.60
N VAL A 181 18.04 23.07 -15.78
CA VAL A 181 18.20 21.62 -15.88
C VAL A 181 19.51 21.18 -15.21
N SER A 182 20.63 21.83 -15.52
CA SER A 182 21.93 21.51 -14.92
C SER A 182 21.94 21.69 -13.39
N GLU A 183 21.33 22.77 -12.89
CA GLU A 183 21.18 23.01 -11.46
C GLU A 183 20.30 21.96 -10.78
N PHE A 184 19.22 21.55 -11.45
CA PHE A 184 18.35 20.49 -10.98
C PHE A 184 19.09 19.15 -10.89
N GLU A 185 19.84 18.75 -11.92
CA GLU A 185 20.63 17.52 -11.93
C GLU A 185 21.73 17.54 -10.85
N ALA A 186 22.37 18.68 -10.63
CA ALA A 186 23.36 18.85 -9.57
C ALA A 186 22.73 18.75 -8.17
N ALA A 187 21.58 19.39 -7.96
CA ALA A 187 20.82 19.30 -6.72
C ALA A 187 20.32 17.87 -6.45
N GLU A 188 19.84 17.19 -7.50
CA GLU A 188 19.48 15.77 -7.45
C GLU A 188 20.70 14.95 -7.00
N ARG A 189 21.86 15.05 -7.67
CA ARG A 189 23.07 14.31 -7.29
C ARG A 189 23.50 14.57 -5.85
N GLN A 190 23.52 15.83 -5.42
CA GLN A 190 23.88 16.20 -4.05
C GLN A 190 22.91 15.59 -3.02
N LEU A 191 21.61 15.57 -3.33
CA LEU A 191 20.60 14.94 -2.49
C LEU A 191 20.86 13.43 -2.34
N ALA A 192 21.15 12.72 -3.43
CA ALA A 192 21.47 11.28 -3.35
C ALA A 192 22.66 11.02 -2.42
N GLU A 193 23.74 11.80 -2.54
CA GLU A 193 24.92 11.66 -1.70
C GLU A 193 24.62 11.95 -0.22
N GLN A 194 23.81 12.96 0.05
CA GLN A 194 23.39 13.30 1.41
C GLN A 194 22.50 12.21 2.02
N VAL A 195 21.58 11.65 1.25
CA VAL A 195 20.76 10.50 1.66
C VAL A 195 21.66 9.30 1.94
N MET A 196 22.51 8.90 1.00
CA MET A 196 23.38 7.72 1.16
C MET A 196 24.37 7.84 2.32
N SER A 197 24.78 9.07 2.66
CA SER A 197 25.64 9.33 3.83
C SER A 197 24.88 9.48 5.15
N GLY A 198 23.55 9.35 5.15
CA GLY A 198 22.68 9.52 6.32
C GLY A 198 22.59 10.96 6.83
N ARG A 199 22.97 11.95 6.01
CA ARG A 199 22.94 13.38 6.35
C ARG A 199 21.55 14.00 6.20
N ILE A 200 20.68 13.38 5.41
CA ILE A 200 19.26 13.73 5.37
C ILE A 200 18.50 12.70 6.19
N PRO A 201 17.88 13.10 7.31
CA PRO A 201 16.99 12.21 8.03
C PRO A 201 15.74 11.99 7.17
N PHE A 202 15.40 10.73 6.91
CA PHE A 202 14.03 10.38 6.57
C PHE A 202 13.20 10.47 7.85
N ASN A 203 12.10 11.20 7.80
CA ASN A 203 11.08 11.12 8.83
C ASN A 203 10.11 9.99 8.49
N LYS A 204 9.36 9.51 9.48
CA LYS A 204 8.40 8.41 9.29
C LYS A 204 7.30 8.83 8.34
N GLU A 205 6.86 10.07 8.49
CA GLU A 205 5.82 10.74 7.73
C GLU A 205 6.17 10.78 6.24
N ASP A 206 7.46 10.91 5.90
CA ASP A 206 7.93 10.93 4.50
C ASP A 206 7.70 9.58 3.80
N LEU A 207 7.71 8.47 4.55
CA LEU A 207 7.60 7.12 4.00
C LEU A 207 6.36 6.36 4.51
N GLU A 208 5.42 7.06 5.15
CA GLU A 208 4.22 6.49 5.74
C GLU A 208 3.23 6.04 4.66
N VAL A 209 2.72 4.80 4.79
CA VAL A 209 1.58 4.30 4.03
C VAL A 209 0.49 3.95 5.05
N PRO A 210 -0.47 4.86 5.30
CA PRO A 210 -1.45 4.67 6.37
C PRO A 210 -2.53 3.65 6.00
N ASP A 211 -2.80 3.47 4.71
CA ASP A 211 -3.99 2.80 4.20
C ASP A 211 -3.71 1.39 3.66
N VAL A 212 -2.70 0.68 4.17
CA VAL A 212 -2.41 -0.70 3.72
C VAL A 212 -3.63 -1.61 3.87
N ILE A 213 -4.40 -1.41 4.93
CA ILE A 213 -5.69 -2.08 5.15
C ILE A 213 -6.80 -1.05 4.93
N GLY A 214 -7.66 -1.33 3.95
CA GLY A 214 -8.80 -0.50 3.60
C GLY A 214 -10.11 -1.24 3.77
N ILE A 215 -11.08 -0.59 4.41
CA ILE A 215 -12.45 -1.05 4.59
C ILE A 215 -13.36 -0.16 3.73
N LYS A 216 -14.35 -0.76 3.09
CA LYS A 216 -15.49 -0.04 2.51
C LYS A 216 -16.76 -0.51 3.18
N ILE A 217 -17.54 0.40 3.77
CA ILE A 217 -18.90 0.11 4.26
C ILE A 217 -19.90 0.74 3.29
N ILE A 218 -20.93 -0.04 2.95
CA ILE A 218 -21.89 0.26 1.89
C ILE A 218 -23.25 0.50 2.54
N GLY A 219 -23.80 1.68 2.31
CA GLY A 219 -25.07 2.07 2.91
C GLY A 219 -25.52 3.47 2.53
N ASP A 220 -26.65 3.87 3.08
CA ASP A 220 -27.17 5.23 2.97
C ASP A 220 -26.51 6.16 4.01
N GLU A 221 -26.84 7.44 3.91
CA GLU A 221 -26.30 8.49 4.79
C GLU A 221 -26.60 8.22 6.27
N LEU A 222 -27.78 7.66 6.59
CA LEU A 222 -28.16 7.33 7.96
C LEU A 222 -27.27 6.21 8.51
N LEU A 223 -27.00 5.16 7.72
CA LEU A 223 -26.07 4.10 8.09
C LEU A 223 -24.66 4.65 8.28
N HIS A 224 -24.21 5.56 7.41
CA HIS A 224 -22.90 6.19 7.52
C HIS A 224 -22.76 7.00 8.81
N GLN A 225 -23.75 7.81 9.17
CA GLN A 225 -23.77 8.56 10.43
C GLN A 225 -23.72 7.63 11.65
N ARG A 226 -24.49 6.53 11.62
CA ARG A 226 -24.46 5.49 12.66
C ARG A 226 -23.08 4.82 12.74
N ALA A 227 -22.46 4.50 11.61
CA ALA A 227 -21.15 3.89 11.56
C ALA A 227 -20.08 4.82 12.16
N VAL A 228 -20.09 6.10 11.82
CA VAL A 228 -19.15 7.09 12.41
C VAL A 228 -19.36 7.21 13.92
N THR A 229 -20.62 7.31 14.37
CA THR A 229 -20.94 7.41 15.81
C THR A 229 -20.48 6.17 16.57
N LEU A 230 -20.73 4.98 16.01
CA LEU A 230 -20.30 3.72 16.60
C LEU A 230 -18.77 3.63 16.67
N LEU A 231 -18.07 4.04 15.59
CA LEU A 231 -16.62 4.02 15.55
C LEU A 231 -15.99 4.99 16.57
N GLN A 232 -16.57 6.18 16.74
CA GLN A 232 -16.10 7.20 17.69
C GLN A 232 -16.32 6.81 19.16
N SER A 233 -17.30 5.95 19.44
CA SER A 233 -17.61 5.47 20.79
C SER A 233 -17.00 4.11 21.11
N HIS A 234 -16.38 3.45 20.14
CA HIS A 234 -15.81 2.11 20.32
C HIS A 234 -14.56 2.17 21.21
N PRO A 235 -14.46 1.36 22.29
CA PRO A 235 -13.39 1.48 23.29
C PRO A 235 -11.98 1.20 22.74
N ASP A 236 -11.87 0.35 21.72
CA ASP A 236 -10.60 -0.02 21.10
C ASP A 236 -10.23 0.82 19.86
N VAL A 237 -10.98 1.87 19.56
CA VAL A 237 -10.76 2.68 18.36
C VAL A 237 -10.41 4.12 18.72
N HIS A 238 -9.38 4.64 18.07
CA HIS A 238 -9.06 6.06 18.07
C HIS A 238 -9.16 6.62 16.65
N VAL A 239 -10.14 7.50 16.41
CA VAL A 239 -10.28 8.17 15.10
C VAL A 239 -9.20 9.24 14.97
N VAL A 240 -8.37 9.10 13.95
CA VAL A 240 -7.24 9.98 13.64
C VAL A 240 -7.66 11.10 12.71
N GLU A 241 -8.45 10.76 11.69
CA GLU A 241 -8.82 11.70 10.63
C GLU A 241 -10.22 11.34 10.09
N LEU A 242 -10.98 12.36 9.74
CA LEU A 242 -12.27 12.23 9.05
C LEU A 242 -12.34 13.29 7.94
N GLU A 243 -12.41 12.82 6.70
CA GLU A 243 -12.49 13.66 5.50
C GLU A 243 -13.76 13.35 4.71
N THR A 244 -14.37 14.39 4.13
CA THR A 244 -15.51 14.24 3.20
C THR A 244 -15.08 14.65 1.81
N HIS A 245 -15.25 13.77 0.83
CA HIS A 245 -14.93 14.05 -0.57
C HIS A 245 -16.22 14.29 -1.37
N GLN A 246 -16.20 15.36 -2.18
CA GLN A 246 -17.26 15.68 -3.14
C GLN A 246 -16.66 15.90 -4.54
N GLY A 247 -17.33 15.40 -5.58
CA GLY A 247 -16.94 15.56 -6.98
C GLY A 247 -17.17 14.30 -7.81
N ASP A 248 -16.21 13.91 -8.65
CA ASP A 248 -16.28 12.69 -9.47
C ASP A 248 -16.39 11.40 -8.63
N TYR A 249 -15.99 11.47 -7.36
CA TYR A 249 -16.04 10.40 -6.38
C TYR A 249 -16.50 10.98 -5.03
N ASN A 250 -17.65 10.50 -4.53
CA ASN A 250 -18.21 10.96 -3.27
C ASN A 250 -18.07 9.86 -2.20
N ALA A 251 -17.45 10.20 -1.07
CA ALA A 251 -17.26 9.29 0.06
C ALA A 251 -16.89 10.04 1.34
N ILE A 252 -17.14 9.41 2.49
CA ILE A 252 -16.55 9.82 3.76
C ILE A 252 -15.38 8.87 4.02
N ASN A 253 -14.18 9.42 4.17
CA ASN A 253 -12.99 8.68 4.50
C ASN A 253 -12.66 8.90 5.98
N VAL A 254 -12.33 7.82 6.68
CA VAL A 254 -11.97 7.83 8.09
C VAL A 254 -10.68 7.05 8.25
N GLN A 255 -9.66 7.64 8.88
CA GLN A 255 -8.51 6.90 9.37
C GLN A 255 -8.65 6.70 10.87
N PHE A 256 -8.43 5.49 11.34
CA PHE A 256 -8.46 5.18 12.76
C PHE A 256 -7.39 4.17 13.15
N ASP A 257 -6.91 4.30 14.37
CA ASP A 257 -6.04 3.33 15.00
C ASP A 257 -6.88 2.34 15.80
N LEU A 258 -6.75 1.05 15.48
CA LEU A 258 -7.40 -0.06 16.17
C LEU A 258 -6.43 -0.65 17.20
N ARG A 259 -6.82 -0.68 18.47
CA ARG A 259 -6.09 -1.38 19.53
C ARG A 259 -6.22 -2.89 19.37
N LEU A 260 -5.09 -3.58 19.40
CA LEU A 260 -5.03 -5.04 19.33
C LEU A 260 -5.30 -5.68 20.70
N PRO A 261 -6.00 -6.83 20.76
CA PRO A 261 -6.20 -7.59 22.00
C PRO A 261 -4.87 -7.98 22.64
N GLU A 262 -4.83 -8.17 23.96
CA GLU A 262 -3.60 -8.56 24.69
C GLU A 262 -2.83 -9.71 23.99
N PRO A 263 -1.48 -9.69 23.99
CA PRO A 263 -0.64 -10.63 23.24
C PRO A 263 -1.07 -12.10 23.36
N GLY A 264 -1.38 -12.56 24.58
CA GLY A 264 -1.82 -13.94 24.83
C GLY A 264 -3.05 -14.35 24.02
N VAL A 265 -4.03 -13.44 23.84
CA VAL A 265 -5.23 -13.71 23.04
C VAL A 265 -4.89 -13.94 21.58
N ILE A 266 -3.97 -13.13 21.03
CA ILE A 266 -3.51 -13.27 19.64
C ILE A 266 -2.73 -14.58 19.50
N ILE A 267 -1.83 -14.88 20.43
CA ILE A 267 -1.02 -16.10 20.46
C ILE A 267 -1.94 -17.33 20.49
N ASP A 268 -2.90 -17.38 21.40
CA ASP A 268 -3.84 -18.51 21.56
C ASP A 268 -4.74 -18.71 20.33
N SER A 269 -5.16 -17.60 19.69
CA SER A 269 -6.01 -17.64 18.50
C SER A 269 -5.31 -18.26 17.29
N VAL A 270 -3.97 -18.24 17.29
CA VAL A 270 -3.14 -18.69 16.19
C VAL A 270 -2.47 -20.03 16.51
N SER A 271 -2.00 -20.24 17.75
CA SER A 271 -1.31 -21.46 18.21
C SER A 271 -2.19 -22.72 18.14
N SER A 272 -3.51 -22.57 18.06
CA SER A 272 -4.44 -23.69 17.98
C SER A 272 -4.58 -24.33 16.59
N ASN A 273 -4.11 -23.72 15.47
CA ASN A 273 -4.31 -24.27 14.11
C ASN A 273 -3.44 -23.66 12.98
N ILE A 274 -2.15 -23.33 13.17
CA ILE A 274 -1.35 -22.88 12.02
C ILE A 274 -0.93 -24.05 11.13
N VAL A 275 -1.57 -24.17 9.96
CA VAL A 275 -0.94 -24.78 8.79
C VAL A 275 -0.52 -23.63 7.88
N VAL A 276 0.74 -23.20 7.96
CA VAL A 276 1.29 -22.26 6.97
C VAL A 276 1.58 -23.06 5.72
N PRO A 277 0.83 -22.90 4.61
CA PRO A 277 1.18 -23.59 3.38
C PRO A 277 2.60 -23.14 2.95
N PHE A 278 3.44 -24.04 2.45
CA PHE A 278 4.84 -23.78 2.10
C PHE A 278 5.10 -22.46 1.30
N PRO A 279 4.25 -22.01 0.36
CA PRO A 279 4.43 -20.71 -0.29
C PRO A 279 4.30 -19.49 0.65
N ALA A 280 3.64 -19.66 1.80
CA ALA A 280 3.44 -18.63 2.80
C ALA A 280 4.54 -18.58 3.87
N THR A 281 5.41 -19.59 3.95
CA THR A 281 6.57 -19.56 4.85
C THR A 281 7.75 -18.78 4.29
N ARG A 282 7.79 -18.62 2.95
CA ARG A 282 8.71 -17.70 2.26
C ARG A 282 10.19 -17.96 2.59
N GLY A 283 10.53 -19.23 2.73
CA GLY A 283 11.90 -19.68 3.03
C GLY A 283 12.21 -19.83 4.52
N ILE A 284 11.35 -19.36 5.43
CA ILE A 284 11.46 -19.66 6.86
C ILE A 284 10.85 -21.04 7.12
N SER A 285 11.43 -21.84 8.01
CA SER A 285 10.81 -23.12 8.37
C SER A 285 9.54 -22.92 9.22
N PRO A 286 8.52 -23.80 9.11
CA PRO A 286 7.36 -23.74 9.99
C PRO A 286 7.72 -23.77 11.48
N GLU A 287 8.75 -24.52 11.85
CA GLU A 287 9.25 -24.64 13.22
C GLU A 287 9.80 -23.31 13.73
N GLU A 288 10.68 -22.65 12.97
CA GLU A 288 11.19 -21.31 13.30
C GLU A 288 10.06 -20.29 13.40
N LEU A 289 9.08 -20.35 12.48
CA LEU A 289 7.92 -19.48 12.54
C LEU A 289 7.08 -19.71 13.80
N GLN A 290 6.93 -20.96 14.23
CA GLN A 290 6.17 -21.29 15.43
C GLN A 290 6.90 -20.84 16.70
N GLU A 291 8.21 -21.06 16.77
CA GLU A 291 9.04 -20.68 17.92
C GLU A 291 9.12 -19.15 18.10
N GLY A 292 9.24 -18.39 17.00
CA GLY A 292 9.37 -16.94 17.03
C GLY A 292 8.05 -16.17 17.24
N PHE A 293 6.88 -16.81 17.03
CA PHE A 293 5.62 -16.09 16.92
C PHE A 293 5.23 -15.34 18.20
N ALA A 294 5.42 -15.95 19.37
CA ALA A 294 5.08 -15.32 20.65
C ALA A 294 5.90 -14.04 20.87
N ALA A 295 7.22 -14.11 20.70
CA ALA A 295 8.11 -12.97 20.85
C ALA A 295 7.80 -11.86 19.85
N TYR A 296 7.40 -12.21 18.62
CA TYR A 296 6.91 -11.24 17.65
C TYR A 296 5.67 -10.50 18.17
N VAL A 297 4.62 -11.22 18.57
CA VAL A 297 3.37 -10.60 19.05
C VAL A 297 3.60 -9.72 20.28
N GLU A 298 4.46 -10.14 21.20
CA GLU A 298 4.77 -9.43 22.44
C GLU A 298 5.56 -8.14 22.22
N SER A 299 6.47 -8.12 21.24
CA SER A 299 7.31 -6.94 20.95
C SER A 299 6.69 -5.95 19.97
N GLY A 300 5.59 -6.33 19.30
CA GLY A 300 4.90 -5.50 18.33
C GLY A 300 4.08 -4.36 18.96
N GLU A 301 3.89 -3.30 18.17
CA GLU A 301 3.00 -2.19 18.50
C GLU A 301 1.57 -2.67 18.77
N ARG A 302 0.90 -2.02 19.73
CA ARG A 302 -0.43 -2.44 20.20
C ARG A 302 -1.59 -1.84 19.41
N THR A 303 -1.28 -1.05 18.38
CA THR A 303 -2.27 -0.41 17.51
C THR A 303 -1.91 -0.60 16.05
N VAL A 304 -2.92 -0.67 15.19
CA VAL A 304 -2.75 -0.70 13.73
C VAL A 304 -3.68 0.31 13.07
N ARG A 305 -3.18 1.03 12.06
CA ARG A 305 -3.97 2.01 11.33
C ARG A 305 -4.79 1.36 10.22
N VAL A 306 -6.05 1.74 10.14
CA VAL A 306 -7.00 1.25 9.14
C VAL A 306 -7.69 2.44 8.46
N GLU A 307 -7.80 2.37 7.13
CA GLU A 307 -8.62 3.29 6.34
C GLU A 307 -10.03 2.71 6.22
N LEU A 308 -11.05 3.50 6.54
CA LEU A 308 -12.46 3.20 6.31
C LEU A 308 -13.04 4.20 5.33
N ILE A 309 -13.76 3.70 4.34
CA ILE A 309 -14.48 4.48 3.33
C ILE A 309 -15.96 4.15 3.45
N LEU A 310 -16.79 5.14 3.70
CA LEU A 310 -18.25 5.04 3.66
C LEU A 310 -18.72 5.43 2.26
N THR A 311 -19.48 4.54 1.62
CA THR A 311 -19.93 4.72 0.23
C THR A 311 -21.37 4.24 0.06
N THR A 312 -22.11 4.84 -0.87
CA THR A 312 -23.44 4.34 -1.25
C THR A 312 -23.33 3.22 -2.29
N TYR A 313 -24.43 2.52 -2.56
CA TYR A 313 -24.45 1.51 -3.61
C TYR A 313 -24.18 2.11 -4.99
N GLU A 314 -24.72 3.29 -5.28
CA GLU A 314 -24.55 4.01 -6.53
C GLU A 314 -23.09 4.43 -6.73
N GLU A 315 -22.48 5.03 -5.70
CA GLU A 315 -21.06 5.43 -5.75
C GLU A 315 -20.14 4.20 -5.83
N LEU A 316 -20.50 3.09 -5.19
CA LEU A 316 -19.76 1.84 -5.31
C LEU A 316 -19.80 1.31 -6.75
N VAL A 317 -20.98 1.28 -7.39
CA VAL A 317 -21.15 0.87 -8.79
C VAL A 317 -20.33 1.78 -9.71
N GLU A 318 -20.43 3.10 -9.54
CA GLU A 318 -19.66 4.05 -10.33
C GLU A 318 -18.14 3.87 -10.14
N SER A 319 -17.70 3.53 -8.92
CA SER A 319 -16.28 3.30 -8.60
C SER A 319 -15.71 1.97 -9.11
N GLU A 320 -16.58 1.04 -9.52
CA GLU A 320 -16.17 -0.28 -10.02
C GLU A 320 -16.43 -0.44 -11.52
N ILE A 321 -17.51 0.12 -12.07
CA ILE A 321 -17.91 -0.05 -13.47
C ILE A 321 -18.43 1.23 -14.14
N GLY A 322 -18.23 2.40 -13.54
CA GLY A 322 -18.74 3.67 -14.07
C GLY A 322 -17.67 4.75 -14.23
N ARG A 323 -18.01 5.98 -13.86
CA ARG A 323 -17.19 7.18 -14.10
C ARG A 323 -15.91 7.25 -13.28
N SER A 324 -15.84 6.56 -12.14
CA SER A 324 -14.77 6.71 -11.14
C SER A 324 -13.99 5.43 -10.86
N ILE A 325 -13.93 4.52 -11.86
CA ILE A 325 -13.24 3.22 -11.81
C ILE A 325 -11.87 3.35 -11.13
N HIS A 326 -11.69 2.62 -10.03
CA HIS A 326 -10.49 2.70 -9.19
C HIS A 326 -9.19 2.41 -9.95
N GLU A 327 -9.23 1.43 -10.87
CA GLU A 327 -8.09 1.05 -11.70
C GLU A 327 -7.72 2.15 -12.70
N MET A 328 -8.70 2.81 -13.32
CA MET A 328 -8.46 3.95 -14.21
C MET A 328 -7.87 5.14 -13.48
N ARG A 329 -8.38 5.46 -12.29
CA ARG A 329 -7.80 6.51 -11.43
C ARG A 329 -6.36 6.18 -11.06
N THR A 330 -6.08 4.91 -10.77
CA THR A 330 -4.71 4.44 -10.48
C THR A 330 -3.78 4.63 -11.69
N LEU A 331 -4.24 4.33 -12.91
CA LEU A 331 -3.46 4.55 -14.14
C LEU A 331 -3.22 6.04 -14.40
N LYS A 332 -4.25 6.88 -14.27
CA LYS A 332 -4.13 8.34 -14.43
C LYS A 332 -3.14 8.95 -13.45
N GLN A 333 -3.19 8.53 -12.18
CA GLN A 333 -2.20 8.96 -11.18
C GLN A 333 -0.76 8.52 -11.50
N ARG A 334 -0.57 7.43 -12.26
CA ARG A 334 0.77 6.99 -12.68
C ARG A 334 1.29 7.85 -13.84
N SER A 335 0.44 8.21 -14.80
CA SER A 335 0.84 9.03 -15.95
C SER A 335 1.05 10.50 -15.63
N GLN A 336 0.46 10.99 -14.53
CA GLN A 336 0.52 12.40 -14.11
C GLN A 336 1.56 12.68 -13.01
N ARG A 337 2.57 11.81 -12.83
CA ARG A 337 3.65 12.07 -11.86
C ARG A 337 4.41 13.34 -12.26
N GLU A 338 4.45 14.32 -11.37
CA GLU A 338 5.14 15.61 -11.59
C GLU A 338 6.67 15.44 -11.71
N TYR A 339 7.23 14.49 -10.97
CA TYR A 339 8.65 14.18 -10.98
C TYR A 339 8.90 12.70 -11.27
N THR A 340 9.77 12.47 -12.27
CA THR A 340 10.19 11.14 -12.72
C THR A 340 11.72 11.03 -12.81
N GLY A 341 12.44 11.84 -12.02
CA GLY A 341 13.90 11.84 -12.03
C GLY A 341 14.51 10.54 -11.51
N ARG A 342 15.82 10.44 -11.68
CA ARG A 342 16.57 9.20 -11.51
C ARG A 342 16.53 8.70 -10.08
N ILE A 343 16.62 9.59 -9.09
CA ILE A 343 16.60 9.23 -7.67
C ILE A 343 15.24 8.64 -7.28
N ALA A 344 14.14 9.30 -7.66
CA ALA A 344 12.80 8.77 -7.41
C ALA A 344 12.62 7.38 -8.01
N LYS A 345 13.17 7.15 -9.21
CA LYS A 345 13.10 5.86 -9.87
C LYS A 345 13.94 4.79 -9.16
N ASN A 346 15.16 5.11 -8.76
CA ASN A 346 16.01 4.18 -8.00
C ASN A 346 15.42 3.86 -6.62
N ALA A 347 14.78 4.83 -5.98
CA ALA A 347 14.09 4.60 -4.72
C ALA A 347 12.87 3.66 -4.91
N GLU A 348 12.09 3.82 -5.99
CA GLU A 348 11.04 2.87 -6.38
C GLU A 348 11.59 1.45 -6.51
N PHE A 349 12.70 1.31 -7.21
CA PHE A 349 13.38 0.04 -7.45
C PHE A 349 13.91 -0.62 -6.17
N ILE A 350 14.50 0.15 -5.26
CA ILE A 350 14.96 -0.36 -3.95
C ILE A 350 13.78 -0.91 -3.15
N VAL A 351 12.67 -0.15 -3.08
CA VAL A 351 11.48 -0.59 -2.33
C VAL A 351 10.78 -1.77 -3.00
N GLU A 352 10.71 -1.80 -4.33
CA GLU A 352 10.17 -2.93 -5.08
C GLU A 352 10.98 -4.20 -4.86
N TYR A 353 12.32 -4.08 -4.86
CA TYR A 353 13.21 -5.20 -4.57
C TYR A 353 13.09 -5.67 -3.11
N MET A 354 13.09 -4.75 -2.14
CA MET A 354 12.89 -5.05 -0.71
C MET A 354 11.58 -5.79 -0.46
N LEU A 355 10.49 -5.32 -1.04
CA LEU A 355 9.20 -6.01 -0.96
C LEU A 355 9.25 -7.37 -1.66
N SER A 356 9.97 -7.49 -2.78
CA SER A 356 10.10 -8.77 -3.47
C SER A 356 10.86 -9.81 -2.64
N VAL A 357 11.87 -9.39 -1.86
CA VAL A 357 12.55 -10.25 -0.87
C VAL A 357 11.53 -10.78 0.15
N ALA A 358 10.69 -9.90 0.70
CA ALA A 358 9.65 -10.23 1.68
C ALA A 358 8.65 -11.33 1.25
N PHE A 359 8.50 -11.57 -0.06
CA PHE A 359 7.58 -12.56 -0.65
C PHE A 359 8.30 -13.71 -1.36
N SER A 360 9.63 -13.64 -1.47
CA SER A 360 10.44 -14.67 -2.11
C SER A 360 10.78 -15.80 -1.13
N PRO A 361 11.22 -16.97 -1.61
CA PRO A 361 11.77 -18.01 -0.74
C PRO A 361 13.19 -17.70 -0.22
N GLN A 362 13.77 -16.52 -0.52
CA GLN A 362 15.12 -16.15 -0.12
C GLN A 362 15.08 -15.27 1.14
N ILE A 363 15.63 -15.81 2.23
CA ILE A 363 15.72 -15.13 3.53
C ILE A 363 17.09 -14.48 3.78
N ALA A 364 17.98 -14.51 2.79
CA ALA A 364 19.30 -13.89 2.85
C ALA A 364 19.60 -13.17 1.53
N VAL A 365 20.20 -11.99 1.64
CA VAL A 365 20.66 -11.19 0.51
C VAL A 365 22.07 -10.71 0.83
N ASN A 366 22.97 -10.76 -0.16
CA ASN A 366 24.38 -10.40 0.05
C ASN A 366 24.72 -8.95 -0.31
N PHE A 367 23.88 -8.29 -1.12
CA PHE A 367 24.05 -6.90 -1.52
C PHE A 367 22.73 -6.32 -2.05
N ILE A 368 22.59 -5.00 -2.02
CA ILE A 368 21.45 -4.30 -2.61
C ILE A 368 21.76 -4.06 -4.10
N PRO A 369 20.94 -4.56 -5.05
CA PRO A 369 21.27 -4.49 -6.47
C PRO A 369 21.09 -3.09 -7.08
N ILE A 370 20.37 -2.20 -6.39
CA ILE A 370 20.07 -0.85 -6.83
C ILE A 370 20.58 0.13 -5.79
N LYS A 371 21.37 1.11 -6.22
CA LYS A 371 21.83 2.23 -5.39
C LYS A 371 21.11 3.51 -5.77
N LEU A 372 20.89 4.40 -4.81
CA LEU A 372 20.13 5.62 -5.05
C LEU A 372 20.77 6.53 -6.12
N ASN A 373 22.10 6.59 -6.17
CA ASN A 373 22.88 7.41 -7.11
C ASN A 373 23.23 6.71 -8.44
N GLY A 374 22.81 5.46 -8.64
CA GLY A 374 23.17 4.69 -9.84
C GLY A 374 22.29 4.97 -11.07
N HIS A 375 22.57 4.26 -12.17
CA HIS A 375 21.77 4.28 -13.39
C HIS A 375 21.28 2.86 -13.67
N TYR A 376 19.98 2.66 -13.61
CA TYR A 376 19.37 1.35 -13.75
C TYR A 376 18.19 1.41 -14.70
N LEU A 377 18.06 0.36 -15.49
CA LEU A 377 16.88 0.15 -16.30
C LEU A 377 15.87 -0.72 -15.51
N PRO A 378 14.56 -0.65 -15.82
CA PRO A 378 13.55 -1.52 -15.21
C PRO A 378 13.88 -3.03 -15.30
N GLU A 379 14.61 -3.43 -16.33
CA GLU A 379 15.11 -4.78 -16.56
C GLU A 379 16.08 -5.22 -15.46
N THR A 380 16.90 -4.31 -14.92
CA THR A 380 17.83 -4.64 -13.83
C THR A 380 17.08 -5.11 -12.57
N VAL A 381 15.99 -4.43 -12.22
CA VAL A 381 15.14 -4.81 -11.10
C VAL A 381 14.41 -6.10 -11.38
N SER A 382 13.84 -6.22 -12.58
CA SER A 382 13.12 -7.44 -13.00
C SER A 382 14.03 -8.67 -12.92
N TYR A 383 15.28 -8.53 -13.35
CA TYR A 383 16.30 -9.58 -13.26
C TYR A 383 16.67 -9.91 -11.82
N ALA A 384 16.93 -8.89 -10.98
CA ALA A 384 17.23 -9.09 -9.57
C ALA A 384 16.09 -9.79 -8.82
N ILE A 385 14.84 -9.42 -9.10
CA ILE A 385 13.65 -10.07 -8.53
C ILE A 385 13.56 -11.52 -8.99
N ARG A 386 13.73 -11.81 -10.29
CA ARG A 386 13.70 -13.19 -10.83
C ARG A 386 14.69 -14.11 -10.13
N LYS A 387 15.89 -13.62 -9.82
CA LYS A 387 16.90 -14.36 -9.04
C LYS A 387 16.42 -14.76 -7.65
N LEU A 388 15.60 -13.93 -6.99
CA LEU A 388 15.02 -14.28 -5.69
C LEU A 388 14.10 -15.52 -5.78
N TYR A 389 13.56 -15.82 -6.96
CA TYR A 389 12.73 -16.99 -7.21
C TYR A 389 13.47 -18.13 -7.93
N GLY A 390 14.80 -18.04 -8.05
CA GLY A 390 15.61 -19.05 -8.74
C GLY A 390 15.39 -19.11 -10.26
N ILE A 391 14.86 -18.04 -10.87
CA ILE A 391 14.61 -17.96 -12.31
C ILE A 391 15.86 -17.40 -12.99
N GLU A 392 16.59 -18.24 -13.73
CA GLU A 392 17.73 -17.83 -14.56
C GLU A 392 17.29 -17.44 -15.99
N GLU A 393 17.80 -16.30 -16.47
CA GLU A 393 17.43 -15.74 -17.78
C GLU A 393 18.11 -16.47 -18.97
N SER A 394 19.19 -17.20 -18.70
CA SER A 394 19.94 -18.02 -19.66
C SER A 394 19.12 -19.17 -20.25
N ALA A 395 18.04 -19.60 -19.59
CA ALA A 395 17.26 -20.77 -19.98
C ALA A 395 16.52 -20.65 -21.33
N ILE A 396 16.44 -19.45 -21.94
CA ILE A 396 15.78 -19.24 -23.23
C ILE A 396 16.72 -19.53 -24.42
N PHE A 397 18.05 -19.45 -24.25
CA PHE A 397 19.02 -19.61 -25.36
C PHE A 397 20.17 -20.59 -25.12
N THR A 398 20.22 -21.31 -23.99
CA THR A 398 21.24 -22.36 -23.77
C THR A 398 20.87 -23.66 -24.48
N ASN A 399 20.98 -23.63 -25.82
CA ASN A 399 21.37 -24.75 -26.67
C ASN A 399 22.51 -24.29 -27.61
N LEU A 400 23.47 -23.54 -27.08
CA LEU A 400 24.73 -23.24 -27.78
C LEU A 400 25.79 -24.30 -27.44
N SER A 401 25.40 -25.56 -27.58
CA SER A 401 26.29 -26.69 -27.69
C SER A 401 25.76 -27.61 -28.79
N LEU A 402 26.06 -27.23 -30.03
CA LEU A 402 26.28 -28.10 -31.18
C LEU A 402 27.44 -27.53 -32.01
#